data_AF-A0A819VHB1-F1
#
_entry.id   AF-A0A819VHB1-F1
#
_cell.length_a   1.000
_cell.length_b   1.000
_cell.length_c   1.000
_cell.angle_alpha   90.00
_cell.angle_beta   90.00
_cell.angle_gamma   90.00
#
_symmetry.space_group_name_H-M   'P 1'
#
loop_
_entity.id
_entity.type
_entity.pdbx_description
1 polymer ?
#
loop_
_entity_poly.entity_id
_entity_poly.type
_entity_poly.pdbx_seq_one_letter_code
_entity_poly.pdbx_strand_id
1 'polypeptide(L)'
;MSIELTEVIPMSGLRSKKLINEENSVLTMKRSLVERKELHFRCRRVNDIMCIIALFGLILMIIDTECRLDQVYENNIIMIRPLISISTAFLVGLVIYYHSLDIRLYAINNHIADWRVTLKIRGIMMVICEIIICIIHPLPYVSKYLSSDNGLAWINMIMTLPMFGRLYLIARSVTLHSPLVSAASSRTIGYLNRVPMTISFILRAFLQTYPVACWSSMMIIILLITSWSMHVCEKGIWIPIHSSLSQSNSSTSSFLNATWLTIVTFTTVGYGDLVPQTYCGRGIAFLTSFFGVFASAVLIAVFISKISLNRSEQMVLDFVNRINCAREYRMNIMQIIVHSVRAWFLRRHKPNYRSTFMTLCRLHTAIQAAKVIKKQQRNAINGNESLIAILTNVFYEQKANEKNLIKLKQYSDSIHNRINRLETKLDTLLEILTRNNSNSQHSWL
;
A
#
# COMPACT_ATOMS: atom_id res chain seq x y z
N MET A 1 54.64 2.50 -65.97
CA MET A 1 53.94 3.81 -65.92
C MET A 1 52.44 3.55 -65.88
N SER A 2 51.89 3.33 -64.67
CA SER A 2 50.50 3.59 -64.24
C SER A 2 50.33 2.93 -62.86
N ILE A 3 50.36 3.74 -61.82
CA ILE A 3 50.08 3.38 -60.43
C ILE A 3 48.56 3.56 -60.27
N GLU A 4 47.81 2.49 -60.03
CA GLU A 4 46.43 2.60 -59.56
C GLU A 4 46.46 2.95 -58.07
N LEU A 5 46.07 4.19 -57.76
CA LEU A 5 45.76 4.63 -56.40
C LEU A 5 44.58 3.81 -55.87
N THR A 6 44.83 2.94 -54.90
CA THR A 6 43.80 2.53 -53.95
C THR A 6 43.36 3.75 -53.16
N GLU A 7 42.14 4.23 -53.41
CA GLU A 7 41.47 5.27 -52.61
C GLU A 7 41.49 4.88 -51.12
N VAL A 8 42.31 5.58 -50.34
CA VAL A 8 42.22 5.59 -48.89
C VAL A 8 40.93 6.34 -48.53
N ILE A 9 39.86 5.59 -48.23
CA ILE A 9 38.65 6.16 -47.65
C ILE A 9 39.06 6.89 -46.35
N PRO A 10 38.82 8.20 -46.21
CA PRO A 10 39.35 8.95 -45.08
C PRO A 10 38.63 8.54 -43.79
N MET A 11 39.37 7.91 -42.87
CA MET A 11 38.94 7.55 -41.50
C MET A 11 38.36 8.73 -40.71
N SER A 12 38.66 9.97 -41.09
CA SER A 12 38.05 11.19 -40.53
C SER A 12 36.54 11.31 -40.82
N GLY A 13 36.09 10.86 -42.00
CA GLY A 13 34.68 10.90 -42.40
C GLY A 13 33.81 9.89 -41.64
N LEU A 14 34.34 8.71 -41.31
CA LEU A 14 33.65 7.68 -40.52
C LEU A 14 33.50 8.10 -39.05
N ARG A 15 34.54 8.73 -38.47
CA ARG A 15 34.49 9.27 -37.10
C ARG A 15 33.51 10.43 -36.98
N SER A 16 33.48 11.32 -37.98
CA SER A 16 32.49 12.41 -38.07
C SER A 16 31.05 11.89 -38.19
N LYS A 17 30.79 10.92 -39.08
CA LYS A 17 29.46 10.29 -39.22
C LYS A 17 29.01 9.59 -37.93
N LYS A 18 29.92 8.94 -37.21
CA LYS A 18 29.62 8.30 -35.92
C LYS A 18 29.25 9.32 -34.84
N LEU A 19 30.01 10.41 -34.74
CA LEU A 19 29.72 11.52 -33.81
C LEU A 19 28.37 12.19 -34.13
N ILE A 20 28.08 12.44 -35.41
CA ILE A 20 26.79 13.00 -35.85
C ILE A 20 25.63 12.05 -35.52
N ASN A 21 25.82 10.74 -35.69
CA ASN A 21 24.79 9.74 -35.36
C ASN A 21 24.58 9.63 -33.84
N GLU A 22 25.65 9.73 -33.05
CA GLU A 22 25.59 9.78 -31.58
C GLU A 22 24.87 11.05 -31.12
N GLU A 23 25.19 12.23 -31.66
CA GLU A 23 24.48 13.48 -31.36
C GLU A 23 23.00 13.42 -31.72
N ASN A 24 22.66 12.89 -32.91
CA ASN A 24 21.28 12.67 -33.33
C ASN A 24 20.54 11.69 -32.40
N SER A 25 21.21 10.64 -31.93
CA SER A 25 20.63 9.67 -30.98
C SER A 25 20.38 10.29 -29.60
N VAL A 26 21.26 11.18 -29.13
CA VAL A 26 21.09 11.90 -27.87
C VAL A 26 19.97 12.93 -28.00
N LEU A 27 19.88 13.63 -29.12
CA LEU A 27 18.86 14.64 -29.38
C LEU A 27 17.46 14.01 -29.49
N THR A 28 17.34 12.87 -30.18
CA THR A 28 16.09 12.09 -30.24
C THR A 28 15.70 11.53 -28.88
N MET A 29 16.66 11.03 -28.09
CA MET A 29 16.41 10.59 -26.71
C MET A 29 15.90 11.73 -25.83
N LYS A 30 16.57 12.91 -25.86
CA LYS A 30 16.13 14.11 -25.13
C LYS A 30 14.71 14.53 -25.51
N ARG A 31 14.39 14.55 -26.81
CA ARG A 31 13.04 14.86 -27.31
C ARG A 31 12.00 13.89 -26.77
N SER A 32 12.30 12.59 -26.78
CA SER A 32 11.40 11.55 -26.25
C SER A 32 11.15 11.70 -24.74
N LEU A 33 12.15 12.11 -23.96
CA LEU A 33 12.01 12.34 -22.51
C LEU A 33 11.11 13.54 -22.21
N VAL A 34 11.25 14.62 -22.98
CA VAL A 34 10.38 15.80 -22.88
C VAL A 34 8.94 15.43 -23.23
N GLU A 35 8.73 14.70 -24.33
CA GLU A 35 7.40 14.24 -24.74
C GLU A 35 6.76 13.32 -23.69
N ARG A 36 7.53 12.39 -23.10
CA ARG A 36 7.06 11.52 -21.99
C ARG A 36 6.63 12.33 -20.77
N LYS A 37 7.42 13.33 -20.36
CA LYS A 37 7.11 14.18 -19.21
C LYS A 37 5.83 14.98 -19.44
N GLU A 38 5.68 15.55 -20.64
CA GLU A 38 4.50 16.30 -21.05
C GLU A 38 3.25 15.41 -21.10
N LEU A 39 3.35 14.21 -21.69
CA LEU A 39 2.24 13.26 -21.73
C LEU A 39 1.82 12.80 -20.33
N HIS A 40 2.76 12.51 -19.44
CA HIS A 40 2.45 12.19 -18.05
C HIS A 40 1.71 13.33 -17.34
N PHE A 41 2.13 14.58 -17.58
CA PHE A 41 1.46 15.76 -17.03
C PHE A 41 0.04 15.91 -17.58
N ARG A 42 -0.15 15.71 -18.90
CA ARG A 42 -1.48 15.70 -19.52
C ARG A 42 -2.38 14.60 -18.99
N CYS A 43 -1.88 13.37 -18.84
CA CYS A 43 -2.64 12.27 -18.26
C CYS A 43 -3.13 12.60 -16.84
N ARG A 44 -2.26 13.20 -16.01
CA ARG A 44 -2.63 13.64 -14.66
C ARG A 44 -3.74 14.70 -14.70
N ARG A 45 -3.57 15.75 -15.52
CA ARG A 45 -4.57 16.81 -15.66
C ARG A 45 -5.93 16.28 -16.14
N VAL A 46 -5.94 15.41 -17.15
CA VAL A 46 -7.18 14.80 -17.66
C VAL A 46 -7.85 13.97 -16.57
N ASN A 47 -7.08 13.19 -15.81
CA ASN A 47 -7.61 12.42 -14.69
C ASN A 47 -8.23 13.32 -13.59
N ASP A 48 -7.65 14.48 -13.31
CA ASP A 48 -8.21 15.40 -12.31
C ASP A 48 -9.51 16.04 -12.79
N ILE A 49 -9.57 16.41 -14.07
CA ILE A 49 -10.80 16.89 -14.70
C ILE A 49 -11.88 15.79 -14.65
N MET A 50 -11.53 14.53 -14.95
CA MET A 50 -12.44 13.39 -14.82
C MET A 50 -12.96 13.24 -13.38
N CYS A 51 -12.08 13.35 -12.39
CA CYS A 51 -12.42 13.26 -10.98
C CYS A 51 -13.42 14.36 -10.57
N ILE A 52 -13.14 15.61 -10.94
CA ILE A 52 -14.01 16.76 -10.66
C ILE A 52 -15.39 16.57 -11.29
N ILE A 53 -15.46 16.09 -12.53
CA ILE A 53 -16.72 15.92 -13.25
C ILE A 53 -17.52 14.73 -12.72
N ALA A 54 -16.83 13.66 -12.32
CA ALA A 54 -17.47 12.55 -11.63
C ALA A 54 -18.08 12.97 -10.29
N LEU A 55 -17.36 13.78 -9.50
CA LEU A 55 -17.85 14.36 -8.24
C LEU A 55 -19.04 15.30 -8.48
N PHE A 56 -18.95 16.17 -9.48
CA PHE A 56 -20.06 17.05 -9.86
C PHE A 56 -21.31 16.26 -10.24
N GLY A 57 -21.16 15.20 -11.04
CA GLY A 57 -22.26 14.29 -11.39
C GLY A 57 -22.87 13.59 -10.18
N LEU A 58 -22.05 13.17 -9.21
CA LEU A 58 -22.54 12.58 -7.95
C LEU A 58 -23.33 13.57 -7.10
N ILE A 59 -22.85 14.81 -6.98
CA ILE A 59 -23.56 15.87 -6.24
C ILE A 59 -24.91 16.16 -6.91
N LEU A 60 -24.93 16.31 -8.23
CA LEU A 60 -26.19 16.50 -8.97
C LEU A 60 -27.14 15.31 -8.81
N MET A 61 -26.64 14.08 -8.77
CA MET A 61 -27.45 12.90 -8.53
C MET A 61 -28.05 12.88 -7.11
N ILE A 62 -27.27 13.24 -6.09
CA ILE A 62 -27.79 13.36 -4.71
C ILE A 62 -28.90 14.40 -4.66
N ILE A 63 -28.68 15.57 -5.27
CA ILE A 63 -29.69 16.65 -5.35
C ILE A 63 -30.94 16.17 -6.11
N ASP A 64 -30.82 15.54 -7.29
CA ASP A 64 -31.97 14.99 -8.03
C ASP A 64 -32.77 14.02 -7.16
N THR A 65 -32.06 13.16 -6.42
CA THR A 65 -32.69 12.12 -5.60
C THR A 65 -33.42 12.74 -4.40
N GLU A 66 -32.79 13.64 -3.66
CA GLU A 66 -33.43 14.31 -2.51
C GLU A 66 -34.62 15.17 -2.93
N CYS A 67 -34.49 15.95 -4.01
CA CYS A 67 -35.57 16.78 -4.50
C CYS A 67 -36.78 15.97 -4.98
N ARG A 68 -36.57 14.77 -5.55
CA ARG A 68 -37.67 13.87 -5.93
C ARG A 68 -38.35 13.24 -4.71
N LEU A 69 -37.57 12.94 -3.67
CA LEU A 69 -38.08 12.29 -2.48
C LEU A 69 -38.94 13.21 -1.60
N ASP A 70 -38.71 14.52 -1.60
CA ASP A 70 -39.50 15.49 -0.82
C ASP A 70 -40.78 15.96 -1.56
N GLN A 71 -41.08 15.43 -2.76
CA GLN A 71 -42.27 15.76 -3.58
C GLN A 71 -42.47 17.27 -3.89
N VAL A 72 -41.45 18.11 -3.75
CA VAL A 72 -41.57 19.59 -3.80
C VAL A 72 -41.84 20.19 -5.20
N TYR A 73 -41.96 19.43 -6.31
CA TYR A 73 -41.80 20.03 -7.64
C TYR A 73 -42.73 19.53 -8.76
N GLU A 74 -43.52 20.46 -9.33
CA GLU A 74 -44.27 20.24 -10.57
C GLU A 74 -43.54 20.69 -11.87
N ASN A 75 -42.61 21.67 -11.90
CA ASN A 75 -42.15 22.21 -13.21
C ASN A 75 -40.63 22.50 -13.42
N ASN A 76 -39.80 22.79 -12.40
CA ASN A 76 -38.40 23.23 -12.62
C ASN A 76 -37.32 22.11 -12.61
N ILE A 77 -37.67 20.86 -12.32
CA ILE A 77 -36.71 19.76 -12.08
C ILE A 77 -36.42 18.87 -13.31
N ILE A 78 -37.13 19.08 -14.42
CA ILE A 78 -36.89 18.35 -15.69
C ILE A 78 -35.45 18.59 -16.20
N MET A 79 -34.75 19.64 -15.74
CA MET A 79 -33.42 20.04 -16.22
C MET A 79 -32.23 19.36 -15.53
N ILE A 80 -32.37 18.78 -14.32
CA ILE A 80 -31.24 18.21 -13.58
C ILE A 80 -30.76 16.88 -14.22
N ARG A 81 -31.67 16.00 -14.64
CA ARG A 81 -31.30 14.72 -15.27
C ARG A 81 -30.63 14.84 -16.64
N PRO A 82 -31.06 15.73 -17.54
CA PRO A 82 -30.30 16.06 -18.74
C PRO A 82 -28.89 16.57 -18.40
N LEU A 83 -28.75 17.40 -17.36
CA LEU A 83 -27.44 17.89 -16.91
C LEU A 83 -26.56 16.75 -16.39
N ILE A 84 -27.12 15.82 -15.62
CA ILE A 84 -26.43 14.58 -15.21
C ILE A 84 -25.99 13.82 -16.47
N SER A 85 -26.90 13.60 -17.42
CA SER A 85 -26.59 12.86 -18.67
C SER A 85 -25.47 13.52 -19.48
N ILE A 86 -25.50 14.85 -19.63
CA ILE A 86 -24.44 15.62 -20.29
C ILE A 86 -23.11 15.47 -19.56
N SER A 87 -23.11 15.58 -18.22
CA SER A 87 -21.90 15.40 -17.42
C SER A 87 -21.31 13.98 -17.57
N THR A 88 -22.17 12.95 -17.70
CA THR A 88 -21.72 11.57 -17.92
C THR A 88 -21.19 11.32 -19.31
N ALA A 89 -21.82 11.89 -20.35
CA ALA A 89 -21.32 11.80 -21.72
C ALA A 89 -19.93 12.45 -21.82
N PHE A 90 -19.76 13.61 -21.18
CA PHE A 90 -18.47 14.28 -21.11
C PHE A 90 -17.44 13.46 -20.32
N LEU A 91 -17.82 12.87 -19.18
CA LEU A 91 -16.95 11.98 -18.40
C LEU A 91 -16.49 10.77 -19.23
N VAL A 92 -17.40 10.10 -19.94
CA VAL A 92 -17.05 8.96 -20.81
C VAL A 92 -16.10 9.38 -21.93
N GLY A 93 -16.32 10.54 -22.55
CA GLY A 93 -15.40 11.11 -23.53
C GLY A 93 -14.00 11.32 -22.95
N LEU A 94 -13.90 11.83 -21.71
CA LEU A 94 -12.62 11.98 -21.01
C LEU A 94 -11.97 10.64 -20.63
N VAL A 95 -12.75 9.62 -20.25
CA VAL A 95 -12.22 8.25 -19.99
C VAL A 95 -11.56 7.70 -21.26
N ILE A 96 -12.24 7.80 -22.40
CA ILE A 96 -11.70 7.35 -23.70
C ILE A 96 -10.45 8.15 -24.05
N TYR A 97 -10.49 9.48 -23.87
CA TYR A 97 -9.34 10.35 -24.13
C TYR A 97 -8.15 10.01 -23.22
N TYR A 98 -8.38 9.79 -21.92
CA TYR A 98 -7.35 9.37 -20.97
C TYR A 98 -6.66 8.08 -21.44
N HIS A 99 -7.44 7.05 -21.80
CA HIS A 99 -6.87 5.77 -22.22
C HIS A 99 -6.10 5.89 -23.54
N SER A 100 -6.54 6.77 -24.45
CA SER A 100 -5.77 7.08 -25.66
C SER A 100 -4.39 7.68 -25.33
N LEU A 101 -4.30 8.54 -24.32
CA LEU A 101 -3.03 9.11 -23.86
C LEU A 101 -2.15 8.07 -23.17
N ASP A 102 -2.73 7.18 -22.36
CA ASP A 102 -2.01 6.11 -21.67
C ASP A 102 -1.42 5.08 -22.66
N ILE A 103 -2.20 4.70 -23.68
CA ILE A 103 -1.75 3.84 -24.78
C ILE A 103 -0.61 4.50 -25.56
N ARG A 104 -0.72 5.80 -25.85
CA ARG A 104 0.35 6.57 -26.52
C ARG A 104 1.62 6.64 -25.67
N LEU A 105 1.47 6.87 -24.37
CA LEU A 105 2.57 6.87 -23.42
C LEU A 105 3.28 5.51 -23.38
N TYR A 106 2.53 4.41 -23.40
CA TYR A 106 3.07 3.06 -23.48
C TYR A 106 3.81 2.79 -24.80
N ALA A 107 3.30 3.27 -25.93
CA ALA A 107 3.96 3.14 -27.23
C ALA A 107 5.32 3.88 -27.24
N ILE A 108 5.37 5.11 -26.72
CA ILE A 108 6.60 5.91 -26.64
C ILE A 108 7.62 5.31 -25.67
N ASN A 109 7.18 4.69 -24.57
CA ASN A 109 8.08 4.02 -23.62
C ASN A 109 8.76 2.78 -24.22
N ASN A 110 8.07 2.08 -25.12
CA ASN A 110 8.59 0.86 -25.77
C ASN A 110 9.12 1.10 -27.19
N HIS A 111 9.20 2.36 -27.65
CA HIS A 111 9.65 2.71 -29.01
C HIS A 111 8.84 2.03 -30.13
N ILE A 112 7.53 1.88 -29.93
CA ILE A 112 6.62 1.27 -30.90
C ILE A 112 6.03 2.38 -31.78
N ALA A 113 6.19 2.26 -33.11
CA ALA A 113 5.68 3.24 -34.08
C ALA A 113 4.13 3.23 -34.16
N ASP A 114 3.52 2.04 -34.16
CA ASP A 114 2.08 1.87 -34.27
C ASP A 114 1.41 1.57 -32.92
N TRP A 115 0.58 2.50 -32.45
CA TRP A 115 -0.20 2.33 -31.21
C TRP A 115 -1.20 1.16 -31.26
N ARG A 116 -1.56 0.66 -32.44
CA ARG A 116 -2.47 -0.50 -32.56
C ARG A 116 -1.83 -1.78 -32.01
N VAL A 117 -0.51 -1.91 -32.11
CA VAL A 117 0.25 -3.06 -31.62
C VAL A 117 0.28 -3.11 -30.10
N THR A 118 0.06 -1.97 -29.43
CA THR A 118 0.07 -1.91 -27.95
C THR A 118 -1.26 -2.31 -27.32
N LEU A 119 -2.34 -2.43 -28.11
CA LEU A 119 -3.66 -2.82 -27.64
C LEU A 119 -3.72 -4.32 -27.31
N LYS A 120 -3.72 -4.66 -26.01
CA LYS A 120 -3.94 -6.02 -25.52
C LYS A 120 -5.40 -6.24 -25.17
N ILE A 121 -5.93 -7.44 -25.40
CA ILE A 121 -7.35 -7.78 -25.13
C ILE A 121 -7.72 -7.55 -23.66
N ARG A 122 -6.81 -7.88 -22.73
CA ARG A 122 -6.98 -7.63 -21.30
C ARG A 122 -7.10 -6.12 -20.99
N GLY A 123 -6.36 -5.27 -21.70
CA GLY A 123 -6.44 -3.81 -21.54
C GLY A 123 -7.79 -3.27 -22.03
N ILE A 124 -8.22 -3.72 -23.22
CA ILE A 124 -9.51 -3.34 -23.80
C ILE A 124 -10.67 -3.72 -22.87
N MET A 125 -10.65 -4.94 -22.31
CA MET A 125 -11.69 -5.38 -21.36
C MET A 125 -11.77 -4.50 -20.12
N MET A 126 -10.63 -4.04 -19.58
CA MET A 126 -10.63 -3.10 -18.45
C MET A 126 -11.19 -1.74 -18.82
N VAL A 127 -10.86 -1.22 -20.01
CA VAL A 127 -11.43 0.05 -20.52
C VAL A 127 -12.95 -0.06 -20.69
N ILE A 128 -13.44 -1.17 -21.23
CA ILE A 128 -14.89 -1.43 -21.38
C ILE A 128 -15.56 -1.44 -20.00
N CYS A 129 -14.98 -2.13 -19.02
CA CYS A 129 -15.51 -2.14 -17.65
C CYS A 129 -15.55 -0.72 -17.05
N GLU A 130 -14.51 0.08 -17.28
CA GLU A 130 -14.44 1.46 -16.80
C GLU A 130 -15.54 2.34 -17.43
N ILE A 131 -15.78 2.17 -18.73
CA ILE A 131 -16.86 2.84 -19.45
C ILE A 131 -18.23 2.41 -18.90
N ILE A 132 -18.44 1.12 -18.64
CA ILE A 132 -19.69 0.61 -18.05
C ILE A 132 -19.96 1.24 -16.68
N ILE A 133 -18.95 1.35 -15.81
CA ILE A 133 -19.09 2.00 -14.50
C ILE A 133 -19.44 3.49 -14.66
N CYS A 134 -18.84 4.16 -15.64
CA CYS A 134 -19.07 5.59 -15.88
C CYS A 134 -20.41 5.90 -16.59
N ILE A 135 -20.93 4.98 -17.41
CA ILE A 135 -22.14 5.21 -18.19
C ILE A 135 -23.42 5.00 -17.39
N ILE A 136 -23.40 4.22 -16.31
CA ILE A 136 -24.59 4.00 -15.48
C ILE A 136 -24.95 5.31 -14.75
N HIS A 137 -26.15 5.84 -15.03
CA HIS A 137 -26.74 7.03 -14.41
C HIS A 137 -28.26 7.07 -14.62
N PRO A 138 -29.01 7.84 -13.81
CA PRO A 138 -30.45 8.01 -14.01
C PRO A 138 -30.76 8.81 -15.28
N LEU A 139 -31.36 8.16 -16.29
CA LEU A 139 -31.77 8.79 -17.54
C LEU A 139 -33.04 9.65 -17.36
N PRO A 140 -33.15 10.80 -18.08
CA PRO A 140 -34.27 11.73 -17.94
C PRO A 140 -35.61 11.13 -18.38
N TYR A 141 -35.66 10.53 -19.58
CA TYR A 141 -36.91 10.11 -20.22
C TYR A 141 -37.48 8.77 -19.73
N VAL A 142 -36.63 7.86 -19.26
CA VAL A 142 -37.05 6.57 -18.71
C VAL A 142 -37.97 6.78 -17.49
N SER A 143 -37.72 7.84 -16.72
CA SER A 143 -38.40 8.04 -15.45
C SER A 143 -39.85 8.52 -15.52
N LYS A 144 -40.28 9.13 -16.63
CA LYS A 144 -41.64 9.65 -16.84
C LYS A 144 -42.67 8.54 -17.08
N TYR A 145 -42.24 7.45 -17.71
CA TYR A 145 -43.08 6.26 -17.92
C TYR A 145 -43.08 5.32 -16.72
N LEU A 146 -42.04 5.42 -15.88
CA LEU A 146 -41.83 4.58 -14.71
C LEU A 146 -42.52 5.08 -13.43
N SER A 147 -43.15 6.26 -13.47
CA SER A 147 -43.74 6.89 -12.27
C SER A 147 -45.16 6.41 -11.95
N SER A 148 -45.82 5.68 -12.86
CA SER A 148 -47.21 5.27 -12.71
C SER A 148 -47.41 3.94 -11.98
N ASP A 149 -46.35 3.11 -11.86
CA ASP A 149 -46.42 1.79 -11.23
C ASP A 149 -45.39 1.65 -10.10
N ASN A 150 -45.88 1.33 -8.89
CA ASN A 150 -45.07 1.16 -7.66
C ASN A 150 -43.90 0.17 -7.82
N GLY A 151 -43.98 -0.77 -8.77
CA GLY A 151 -42.92 -1.75 -9.04
C GLY A 151 -41.68 -1.16 -9.73
N LEU A 152 -41.81 -0.04 -10.45
CA LEU A 152 -40.71 0.51 -11.26
C LEU A 152 -39.91 1.61 -10.54
N ALA A 153 -40.34 2.06 -9.36
CA ALA A 153 -39.54 2.93 -8.50
C ALA A 153 -38.18 2.31 -8.13
N TRP A 154 -38.13 0.98 -7.98
CA TRP A 154 -36.91 0.24 -7.63
C TRP A 154 -35.88 0.24 -8.77
N ILE A 155 -36.34 0.33 -10.02
CA ILE A 155 -35.46 0.42 -11.20
C ILE A 155 -34.73 1.77 -11.22
N ASN A 156 -35.35 2.86 -10.79
CA ASN A 156 -34.66 4.14 -10.67
C ASN A 156 -33.59 4.08 -9.57
N MET A 157 -33.86 3.42 -8.44
CA MET A 157 -32.92 3.25 -7.33
C MET A 157 -31.73 2.36 -7.70
N ILE A 158 -31.97 1.28 -8.45
CA ILE A 158 -30.87 0.40 -8.90
C ILE A 158 -29.97 1.06 -9.94
N MET A 159 -30.42 2.13 -10.60
CA MET A 159 -29.58 2.92 -11.53
C MET A 159 -28.80 4.06 -10.84
N THR A 160 -29.26 4.56 -9.69
CA THR A 160 -28.55 5.63 -8.95
C THR A 160 -27.41 5.08 -8.09
N LEU A 161 -27.60 3.93 -7.42
CA LEU A 161 -26.58 3.35 -6.53
C LEU A 161 -25.24 3.04 -7.22
N PRO A 162 -25.18 2.45 -8.43
CA PRO A 162 -23.92 2.18 -9.12
C PRO A 162 -23.12 3.43 -9.47
N MET A 163 -23.74 4.62 -9.44
CA MET A 163 -23.06 5.88 -9.72
C MET A 163 -21.96 6.18 -8.69
N PHE A 164 -22.11 5.73 -7.43
CA PHE A 164 -21.05 5.77 -6.41
C PHE A 164 -19.81 4.98 -6.79
N GLY A 165 -19.92 4.03 -7.72
CA GLY A 165 -18.78 3.33 -8.29
C GLY A 165 -17.70 4.29 -8.77
N ARG A 166 -18.08 5.47 -9.31
CA ARG A 166 -17.19 6.52 -9.81
C ARG A 166 -16.21 7.08 -8.79
N LEU A 167 -16.41 6.86 -7.48
CA LEU A 167 -15.46 7.24 -6.44
C LEU A 167 -14.08 6.57 -6.61
N TYR A 168 -13.96 5.50 -7.41
CA TYR A 168 -12.66 4.93 -7.79
C TYR A 168 -11.74 5.95 -8.49
N LEU A 169 -12.31 6.96 -9.18
CA LEU A 169 -11.55 8.02 -9.84
C LEU A 169 -10.79 8.91 -8.83
N ILE A 170 -11.33 9.07 -7.62
CA ILE A 170 -10.65 9.77 -6.52
C ILE A 170 -9.42 8.96 -6.12
N ALA A 171 -9.58 7.65 -5.89
CA ALA A 171 -8.46 6.77 -5.53
C ALA A 171 -7.36 6.78 -6.61
N ARG A 172 -7.75 6.84 -7.89
CA ARG A 172 -6.82 7.00 -9.02
C ARG A 172 -6.11 8.36 -8.99
N SER A 173 -6.82 9.46 -8.77
CA SER A 173 -6.22 10.80 -8.66
C SER A 173 -5.22 10.90 -7.51
N VAL A 174 -5.57 10.38 -6.33
CA VAL A 174 -4.67 10.29 -5.17
C VAL A 174 -3.41 9.49 -5.52
N THR A 175 -3.57 8.36 -6.21
CA THR A 175 -2.46 7.50 -6.63
C THR A 175 -1.52 8.21 -7.61
N LEU A 176 -2.07 8.93 -8.60
CA LEU A 176 -1.29 9.64 -9.62
C LEU A 176 -0.56 10.89 -9.08
N HIS A 177 -1.04 11.45 -7.97
CA HIS A 177 -0.39 12.56 -7.25
C HIS A 177 0.64 12.09 -6.24
N SER A 178 0.63 10.81 -5.88
CA SER A 178 1.58 10.26 -4.91
C SER A 178 3.02 10.56 -5.32
N PRO A 179 3.88 11.02 -4.38
CA PRO A 179 5.31 11.20 -4.63
C PRO A 179 5.97 9.91 -5.11
N LEU A 180 5.40 8.76 -4.73
CA LEU A 180 5.86 7.44 -5.15
C LEU A 180 5.76 7.24 -6.66
N VAL A 181 4.76 7.81 -7.34
CA VAL A 181 4.61 7.75 -8.81
C VAL A 181 5.30 8.91 -9.51
N SER A 182 5.22 10.10 -8.92
CA SER A 182 5.69 11.33 -9.57
C SER A 182 7.21 11.48 -9.52
N ALA A 183 7.88 10.99 -8.48
CA ALA A 183 9.33 11.07 -8.36
C ALA A 183 10.04 10.21 -9.42
N ALA A 184 11.12 10.74 -10.00
CA ALA A 184 11.96 9.98 -10.92
C ALA A 184 12.76 8.90 -10.18
N SER A 185 13.24 9.20 -8.97
CA SER A 185 14.02 8.28 -8.13
C SER A 185 13.27 7.01 -7.78
N SER A 186 11.99 7.11 -7.38
CA SER A 186 11.16 5.95 -7.07
C SER A 186 10.92 5.06 -8.28
N ARG A 187 10.69 5.65 -9.46
CA ARG A 187 10.53 4.89 -10.72
C ARG A 187 11.81 4.17 -11.11
N THR A 188 12.98 4.80 -10.93
CA THR A 188 14.28 4.16 -11.18
C THR A 188 14.52 3.00 -10.22
N ILE A 189 14.28 3.19 -8.92
CA ILE A 189 14.42 2.12 -7.92
C ILE A 189 13.45 0.97 -8.20
N GLY A 190 12.20 1.28 -8.59
CA GLY A 190 11.22 0.27 -8.99
C GLY A 190 11.67 -0.53 -10.21
N TYR A 191 12.21 0.16 -11.23
CA TYR A 191 12.75 -0.49 -12.43
C TYR A 191 13.94 -1.40 -12.12
N LEU A 192 14.90 -0.94 -11.31
CA LEU A 192 16.08 -1.71 -10.90
C LEU A 192 15.69 -2.98 -10.13
N ASN A 193 14.67 -2.89 -9.28
CA ASN A 193 14.15 -4.02 -8.52
C ASN A 193 13.10 -4.85 -9.28
N ARG A 194 12.82 -4.53 -10.55
CA ARG A 194 11.78 -5.16 -11.38
C ARG A 194 10.38 -5.14 -10.73
N VAL A 195 10.08 -4.12 -9.94
CA VAL A 195 8.77 -3.92 -9.31
C VAL A 195 7.95 -2.96 -10.18
N PRO A 196 6.83 -3.41 -10.79
CA PRO A 196 5.99 -2.53 -11.57
C PRO A 196 5.24 -1.55 -10.65
N MET A 197 5.28 -0.26 -10.99
CA MET A 197 4.61 0.83 -10.25
C MET A 197 3.10 0.82 -10.50
N THR A 198 2.43 -0.25 -10.08
CA THR A 198 0.98 -0.43 -10.22
C THR A 198 0.21 0.30 -9.13
N ILE A 199 -1.05 0.64 -9.42
CA ILE A 199 -1.99 1.26 -8.45
C ILE A 199 -2.11 0.41 -7.17
N SER A 200 -2.17 -0.92 -7.32
CA SER A 200 -2.24 -1.86 -6.18
C SER A 200 -0.99 -1.79 -5.29
N PHE A 201 0.20 -1.62 -5.86
CA PHE A 201 1.42 -1.44 -5.06
C PHE A 201 1.37 -0.13 -4.27
N ILE A 202 0.95 0.96 -4.90
CA ILE A 202 0.90 2.28 -4.27
C ILE A 202 -0.15 2.34 -3.17
N LEU A 203 -1.33 1.75 -3.40
CA LEU A 203 -2.39 1.65 -2.39
C LEU A 203 -1.93 0.81 -1.19
N ARG A 204 -1.26 -0.33 -1.43
CA ARG A 204 -0.62 -1.12 -0.36
C ARG A 204 0.44 -0.31 0.41
N ALA A 205 1.24 0.48 -0.30
CA ALA A 205 2.25 1.34 0.32
C ALA A 205 1.61 2.41 1.22
N PHE A 206 0.52 3.06 0.78
CA PHE A 206 -0.22 4.02 1.61
C PHE A 206 -0.85 3.37 2.85
N LEU A 207 -1.46 2.19 2.68
CA LEU A 207 -2.00 1.42 3.81
C LEU A 207 -0.90 1.02 4.80
N GLN A 208 0.34 0.81 4.35
CA GLN A 208 1.45 0.47 5.23
C GLN A 208 2.05 1.70 5.94
N THR A 209 2.12 2.86 5.28
CA THR A 209 2.67 4.08 5.87
C THR A 209 1.70 4.73 6.86
N TYR A 210 0.40 4.82 6.50
CA TYR A 210 -0.63 5.47 7.32
C TYR A 210 -1.86 4.56 7.50
N PRO A 211 -1.72 3.37 8.13
CA PRO A 211 -2.77 2.36 8.21
C PRO A 211 -4.05 2.87 8.85
N VAL A 212 -3.94 3.52 10.01
CA VAL A 212 -5.10 4.00 10.78
C VAL A 212 -5.87 5.08 10.02
N ALA A 213 -5.17 6.08 9.47
CA ALA A 213 -5.81 7.21 8.79
C ALA A 213 -6.48 6.79 7.47
N CYS A 214 -5.80 5.98 6.65
CA CYS A 214 -6.39 5.49 5.39
C CYS A 214 -7.61 4.61 5.66
N TRP A 215 -7.50 3.72 6.65
CA TRP A 215 -8.58 2.79 6.95
C TRP A 215 -9.77 3.47 7.62
N SER A 216 -9.56 4.39 8.58
CA SER A 216 -10.65 5.17 9.19
C SER A 216 -11.36 6.07 8.19
N SER A 217 -10.62 6.71 7.28
CA SER A 217 -11.20 7.50 6.19
C SER A 217 -12.08 6.64 5.28
N MET A 218 -11.61 5.44 4.91
CA MET A 218 -12.38 4.52 4.09
C MET A 218 -13.67 4.05 4.79
N MET A 219 -13.61 3.76 6.09
CA MET A 219 -14.83 3.42 6.87
C MET A 219 -15.85 4.54 6.86
N ILE A 220 -15.43 5.77 7.13
CA ILE A 220 -16.33 6.93 7.19
C ILE A 220 -17.00 7.11 5.83
N ILE A 221 -16.25 7.01 4.73
CA ILE A 221 -16.81 7.09 3.37
C ILE A 221 -17.83 5.99 3.12
N ILE A 222 -17.53 4.73 3.48
CA ILE A 222 -18.45 3.60 3.31
C ILE A 222 -19.72 3.80 4.15
N LEU A 223 -19.61 4.25 5.39
CA LEU A 223 -20.74 4.55 6.27
C LEU A 223 -21.63 5.66 5.71
N LEU A 224 -21.04 6.72 5.17
CA LEU A 224 -21.79 7.81 4.56
C LEU A 224 -22.54 7.35 3.30
N ILE A 225 -21.88 6.58 2.43
CA ILE A 225 -22.50 6.05 1.21
C ILE A 225 -23.63 5.08 1.56
N THR A 226 -23.38 4.12 2.46
CA THR A 226 -24.37 3.11 2.86
C THR A 226 -25.53 3.73 3.63
N SER A 227 -25.28 4.73 4.48
CA SER A 227 -26.32 5.49 5.18
C SER A 227 -27.23 6.23 4.20
N TRP A 228 -26.65 6.99 3.26
CA TRP A 228 -27.45 7.68 2.25
C TRP A 228 -28.21 6.70 1.35
N SER A 229 -27.57 5.60 0.94
CA SER A 229 -28.22 4.55 0.15
C SER A 229 -29.40 3.93 0.89
N MET A 230 -29.24 3.66 2.19
CA MET A 230 -30.29 3.12 3.05
C MET A 230 -31.44 4.10 3.22
N HIS A 231 -31.13 5.39 3.38
CA HIS A 231 -32.11 6.46 3.41
C HIS A 231 -32.94 6.47 2.13
N VAL A 232 -32.31 6.47 0.95
CA VAL A 232 -33.00 6.50 -0.35
C VAL A 232 -33.89 5.28 -0.56
N CYS A 233 -33.44 4.08 -0.16
CA CYS A 233 -34.21 2.86 -0.39
C CYS A 233 -35.40 2.66 0.55
N GLU A 234 -35.42 3.31 1.71
CA GLU A 234 -36.49 3.15 2.70
C GLU A 234 -37.29 4.45 2.97
N LYS A 235 -36.93 5.58 2.35
CA LYS A 235 -37.67 6.85 2.45
C LYS A 235 -39.07 6.68 1.85
N GLY A 236 -40.08 6.94 2.68
CA GLY A 236 -41.50 6.73 2.36
C GLY A 236 -42.14 5.50 3.04
N ILE A 237 -41.36 4.59 3.61
CA ILE A 237 -41.85 3.36 4.28
C ILE A 237 -41.68 3.40 5.80
N TRP A 238 -40.73 4.19 6.32
CA TRP A 238 -40.59 4.47 7.75
C TRP A 238 -41.78 5.30 8.28
N ILE A 239 -42.95 4.70 8.32
CA ILE A 239 -44.14 5.21 8.97
C ILE A 239 -44.24 4.42 10.29
N PRO A 240 -44.13 5.07 11.46
CA PRO A 240 -44.28 4.37 12.73
C PRO A 240 -45.70 3.80 12.84
N ILE A 241 -45.79 2.48 13.05
CA ILE A 241 -47.07 1.73 13.19
C ILE A 241 -47.85 2.15 14.46
N HIS A 242 -47.24 2.93 15.36
CA HIS A 242 -47.85 3.37 16.62
C HIS A 242 -47.73 4.88 16.87
N SER A 243 -48.36 5.72 16.05
CA SER A 243 -48.83 7.03 16.55
C SER A 243 -49.75 7.72 15.56
N SER A 244 -51.05 7.63 15.80
CA SER A 244 -52.09 8.50 15.23
C SER A 244 -52.08 9.91 15.84
N LEU A 245 -50.96 10.36 16.41
CA LEU A 245 -50.77 11.75 16.81
C LEU A 245 -49.73 12.41 15.93
N SER A 246 -50.23 13.34 15.13
CA SER A 246 -49.54 14.46 14.52
C SER A 246 -48.21 14.83 15.18
N GLN A 247 -47.09 14.55 14.51
CA GLN A 247 -45.98 15.49 14.49
C GLN A 247 -45.12 15.29 13.25
N SER A 248 -45.09 16.33 12.43
CA SER A 248 -44.18 16.59 11.31
C SER A 248 -43.07 15.55 11.10
N ASN A 249 -43.24 14.68 10.10
CA ASN A 249 -42.15 13.92 9.49
C ASN A 249 -41.15 14.92 8.90
N SER A 250 -40.23 15.42 9.73
CA SER A 250 -39.08 16.16 9.25
C SER A 250 -38.18 15.17 8.52
N SER A 251 -37.83 15.45 7.26
CA SER A 251 -36.91 14.66 6.44
C SER A 251 -35.61 14.30 7.18
N THR A 252 -35.19 15.17 8.10
CA THR A 252 -34.08 14.96 9.04
C THR A 252 -34.24 13.71 9.92
N SER A 253 -35.45 13.42 10.43
CA SER A 253 -35.68 12.24 11.27
C SER A 253 -35.49 10.92 10.50
N SER A 254 -35.87 10.88 9.22
CA SER A 254 -35.71 9.70 8.37
C SER A 254 -34.24 9.43 8.02
N PHE A 255 -33.46 10.47 7.74
CA PHE A 255 -32.02 10.32 7.48
C PHE A 255 -31.24 9.88 8.73
N LEU A 256 -31.57 10.45 9.90
CA LEU A 256 -30.95 10.05 11.17
C LEU A 256 -31.27 8.59 11.53
N ASN A 257 -32.51 8.14 11.30
CA ASN A 257 -32.91 6.75 11.49
C ASN A 257 -32.15 5.78 10.55
N ALA A 258 -32.01 6.14 9.27
CA ALA A 258 -31.21 5.36 8.32
C ALA A 258 -29.73 5.31 8.70
N THR A 259 -29.19 6.43 9.19
CA THR A 259 -27.81 6.52 9.69
C THR A 259 -27.61 5.65 10.92
N TRP A 260 -28.52 5.71 11.89
CA TRP A 260 -28.50 4.86 13.08
C TRP A 260 -28.52 3.37 12.71
N LEU A 261 -29.48 2.97 11.89
CA LEU A 261 -29.61 1.59 11.41
C LEU A 261 -28.34 1.11 10.68
N THR A 262 -27.74 1.97 9.85
CA THR A 262 -26.50 1.66 9.13
C THR A 262 -25.34 1.46 10.11
N ILE A 263 -25.18 2.31 11.12
CA ILE A 263 -24.13 2.17 12.14
C ILE A 263 -24.30 0.88 12.93
N VAL A 264 -25.52 0.58 13.41
CA VAL A 264 -25.84 -0.63 14.17
C VAL A 264 -25.62 -1.91 13.34
N THR A 265 -25.93 -1.86 12.04
CA THR A 265 -25.70 -2.97 11.10
C THR A 265 -24.23 -3.14 10.78
N PHE A 266 -23.51 -2.04 10.53
CA PHE A 266 -22.07 -2.05 10.22
C PHE A 266 -21.24 -2.56 11.40
N THR A 267 -21.62 -2.20 12.63
CA THR A 267 -21.00 -2.69 13.86
C THR A 267 -21.45 -4.10 14.25
N THR A 268 -22.34 -4.73 13.47
CA THR A 268 -22.90 -6.07 13.70
C THR A 268 -23.62 -6.21 15.05
N VAL A 269 -24.11 -5.12 15.63
CA VAL A 269 -24.85 -5.13 16.91
C VAL A 269 -26.29 -5.61 16.70
N GLY A 270 -27.00 -5.01 15.74
CA GLY A 270 -28.34 -5.45 15.33
C GLY A 270 -29.40 -5.43 16.44
N TYR A 271 -29.68 -4.27 17.04
CA TYR A 271 -30.71 -4.15 18.10
C TYR A 271 -32.12 -4.59 17.68
N GLY A 272 -32.47 -4.43 16.39
CA GLY A 272 -33.79 -4.82 15.86
C GLY A 272 -34.90 -3.80 16.12
N ASP A 273 -34.56 -2.61 16.59
CA ASP A 273 -35.45 -1.45 16.76
C ASP A 273 -35.90 -0.86 15.42
N LEU A 274 -35.00 -0.84 14.43
CA LEU A 274 -35.28 -0.50 13.03
C LEU A 274 -34.82 -1.64 12.11
N VAL A 275 -35.61 -1.97 11.09
CA VAL A 275 -35.32 -3.06 10.14
C VAL A 275 -35.74 -2.65 8.73
N PRO A 276 -34.91 -2.86 7.68
CA PRO A 276 -35.31 -2.57 6.31
C PRO A 276 -36.47 -3.44 5.86
N GLN A 277 -37.48 -2.81 5.25
CA GLN A 277 -38.64 -3.50 4.72
C GLN A 277 -38.50 -3.78 3.22
N THR A 278 -37.75 -2.96 2.49
CA THR A 278 -37.57 -3.12 1.04
C THR A 278 -36.49 -4.14 0.70
N TYR A 279 -36.61 -4.79 -0.46
CA TYR A 279 -35.55 -5.65 -0.98
C TYR A 279 -34.26 -4.87 -1.25
N CYS A 280 -34.35 -3.61 -1.69
CA CYS A 280 -33.18 -2.74 -1.84
C CYS A 280 -32.47 -2.51 -0.50
N GLY A 281 -33.21 -2.07 0.53
CA GLY A 281 -32.67 -1.81 1.86
C GLY A 281 -32.10 -3.07 2.52
N ARG A 282 -32.71 -4.24 2.32
CA ARG A 282 -32.15 -5.53 2.74
C ARG A 282 -30.83 -5.85 2.03
N GLY A 283 -30.73 -5.57 0.73
CA GLY A 283 -29.47 -5.71 -0.03
C GLY A 283 -28.37 -4.77 0.48
N ILE A 284 -28.72 -3.52 0.77
CA ILE A 284 -27.79 -2.54 1.36
C ILE A 284 -27.37 -2.98 2.75
N ALA A 285 -28.28 -3.40 3.61
CA ALA A 285 -27.96 -3.91 4.95
C ALA A 285 -27.00 -5.10 4.91
N PHE A 286 -27.19 -6.03 3.98
CA PHE A 286 -26.25 -7.14 3.74
C PHE A 286 -24.85 -6.63 3.36
N LEU A 287 -24.76 -5.72 2.38
CA LEU A 287 -23.47 -5.14 1.96
C LEU A 287 -22.79 -4.37 3.10
N THR A 288 -23.56 -3.57 3.85
CA THR A 288 -23.09 -2.82 5.02
C THR A 288 -22.52 -3.76 6.09
N SER A 289 -23.21 -4.86 6.38
CA SER A 289 -22.72 -5.88 7.33
C SER A 289 -21.45 -6.56 6.82
N PHE A 290 -21.39 -6.93 5.54
CA PHE A 290 -20.21 -7.54 4.92
C PHE A 290 -18.99 -6.61 5.00
N PHE A 291 -19.14 -5.34 4.62
CA PHE A 291 -18.08 -4.34 4.75
C PHE A 291 -17.72 -4.06 6.21
N GLY A 292 -18.69 -4.09 7.13
CA GLY A 292 -18.48 -3.95 8.57
C GLY A 292 -17.62 -5.06 9.17
N VAL A 293 -17.91 -6.32 8.83
CA VAL A 293 -17.09 -7.47 9.24
C VAL A 293 -15.67 -7.36 8.67
N PHE A 294 -15.53 -7.06 7.37
CA PHE A 294 -14.22 -6.88 6.75
C PHE A 294 -13.43 -5.74 7.40
N ALA A 295 -14.11 -4.63 7.70
CA ALA A 295 -13.55 -3.52 8.42
C ALA A 295 -13.06 -3.97 9.82
N SER A 296 -13.90 -4.61 10.63
CA SER A 296 -13.53 -5.06 11.97
C SER A 296 -12.29 -5.95 11.98
N ALA A 297 -12.15 -6.86 11.01
CA ALA A 297 -10.97 -7.71 10.87
C ALA A 297 -9.69 -6.92 10.59
N VAL A 298 -9.75 -5.92 9.70
CA VAL A 298 -8.61 -5.05 9.40
C VAL A 298 -8.27 -4.15 10.59
N LEU A 299 -9.26 -3.61 11.31
CA LEU A 299 -9.03 -2.84 12.53
C LEU A 299 -8.20 -3.65 13.53
N ILE A 300 -8.60 -4.89 13.80
CA ILE A 300 -7.93 -5.78 14.74
C ILE A 300 -6.48 -6.01 14.29
N ALA A 301 -6.24 -6.28 13.00
CA ALA A 301 -4.90 -6.48 12.47
C ALA A 301 -4.00 -5.23 12.62
N VAL A 302 -4.55 -4.04 12.35
CA VAL A 302 -3.83 -2.76 12.53
C VAL A 302 -3.56 -2.49 14.01
N PHE A 303 -4.53 -2.76 14.88
CA PHE A 303 -4.41 -2.57 16.31
C PHE A 303 -3.32 -3.46 16.91
N ILE A 304 -3.29 -4.75 16.54
CA ILE A 304 -2.23 -5.69 16.95
C ILE A 304 -0.86 -5.20 16.48
N SER A 305 -0.76 -4.72 15.24
CA SER A 305 0.51 -4.24 14.67
C SER A 305 1.00 -2.93 15.31
N LYS A 306 0.11 -2.14 15.91
CA LYS A 306 0.47 -0.91 16.64
C LYS A 306 0.75 -1.13 18.11
N ILE A 307 0.15 -2.16 18.71
CA ILE A 307 0.45 -2.61 20.08
C ILE A 307 1.76 -3.40 20.14
N SER A 308 2.15 -4.05 19.04
CA SER A 308 3.41 -4.79 19.02
C SER A 308 4.59 -3.85 19.29
N LEU A 309 5.32 -4.16 20.37
CA LEU A 309 6.50 -3.43 20.81
C LEU A 309 7.59 -3.47 19.74
N ASN A 310 8.31 -2.36 19.57
CA ASN A 310 9.50 -2.32 18.73
C ASN A 310 10.60 -3.24 19.29
N ARG A 311 11.55 -3.65 18.44
CA ARG A 311 12.65 -4.53 18.85
C ARG A 311 13.47 -3.97 20.02
N SER A 312 13.69 -2.66 20.05
CA SER A 312 14.36 -1.97 21.15
C SER A 312 13.55 -1.99 22.45
N GLU A 313 12.24 -1.76 22.36
CA GLU A 313 11.32 -1.82 23.50
C GLU A 313 11.19 -3.23 24.06
N GLN A 314 11.10 -4.24 23.18
CA GLN A 314 11.12 -5.65 23.57
C GLN A 314 12.40 -6.00 24.32
N MET A 315 13.57 -5.51 23.88
CA MET A 315 14.83 -5.72 24.58
C MET A 315 14.84 -5.13 25.98
N VAL A 316 14.30 -3.91 26.14
CA VAL A 316 14.17 -3.26 27.46
C VAL A 316 13.21 -4.04 28.35
N LEU A 317 12.06 -4.46 27.82
CA LEU A 317 11.08 -5.26 28.56
C LEU A 317 11.66 -6.59 29.02
N ASP A 318 12.38 -7.30 28.14
CA ASP A 318 13.08 -8.54 28.46
C ASP A 318 14.12 -8.34 29.56
N PHE A 319 14.86 -7.24 29.50
CA PHE A 319 15.86 -6.90 30.52
C PHE A 319 15.20 -6.66 31.90
N VAL A 320 14.13 -5.87 31.94
CA VAL A 320 13.38 -5.62 33.18
C VAL A 320 12.79 -6.93 33.74
N ASN A 321 12.22 -7.77 32.88
CA ASN A 321 11.69 -9.08 33.27
C ASN A 321 12.76 -10.00 33.86
N ARG A 322 13.99 -9.99 33.31
CA ARG A 322 15.13 -10.73 33.86
C ARG A 322 15.51 -10.25 35.26
N ILE A 323 15.54 -8.93 35.49
CA ILE A 323 15.82 -8.35 36.81
C ILE A 323 14.76 -8.78 37.83
N ASN A 324 13.48 -8.66 37.47
CA ASN A 324 12.38 -9.02 38.36
C ASN A 324 12.40 -10.52 38.70
N CYS A 325 12.57 -11.40 37.71
CA CYS A 325 12.72 -12.83 37.94
C CYS A 325 13.90 -13.16 38.87
N ALA A 326 15.06 -12.51 38.68
CA ALA A 326 16.22 -12.71 39.53
C ALA A 326 15.95 -12.28 40.98
N ARG A 327 15.24 -11.15 41.16
CA ARG A 327 14.83 -10.65 42.49
C ARG A 327 13.87 -11.63 43.17
N GLU A 328 12.81 -12.06 42.49
CA GLU A 328 11.84 -13.01 43.04
C GLU A 328 12.46 -14.38 43.35
N TYR A 329 13.34 -14.88 42.49
CA TYR A 329 14.08 -16.10 42.76
C TYR A 329 14.90 -15.98 44.04
N ARG A 330 15.65 -14.88 44.22
CA ARG A 330 16.40 -14.64 45.46
C ARG A 330 15.48 -14.59 46.68
N MET A 331 14.35 -13.90 46.59
CA MET A 331 13.37 -13.83 47.70
C MET A 331 12.81 -15.22 48.08
N ASN A 332 12.45 -16.04 47.08
CA ASN A 332 11.96 -17.40 47.32
C ASN A 332 13.04 -18.31 47.92
N ILE A 333 14.29 -18.19 47.47
CA ILE A 333 15.43 -18.92 48.06
C ILE A 333 15.62 -18.52 49.52
N MET A 334 15.51 -17.23 49.87
CA MET A 334 15.57 -16.78 51.26
C MET A 334 14.43 -17.39 52.10
N GLN A 335 13.20 -17.46 51.56
CA GLN A 335 12.09 -18.12 52.24
C GLN A 335 12.32 -19.62 52.45
N ILE A 336 12.91 -20.31 51.45
CA ILE A 336 13.29 -21.73 51.57
C ILE A 336 14.29 -21.92 52.71
N ILE A 337 15.31 -21.06 52.79
CA ILE A 337 16.32 -21.10 53.86
C ILE A 337 15.65 -20.85 55.22
N VAL A 338 14.86 -19.78 55.35
CA VAL A 338 14.20 -19.44 56.61
C VAL A 338 13.23 -20.53 57.07
N HIS A 339 12.39 -21.05 56.17
CA HIS A 339 11.42 -22.09 56.52
C HIS A 339 12.07 -23.45 56.78
N SER A 340 13.16 -23.80 56.08
CA SER A 340 13.90 -25.05 56.34
C SER A 340 14.57 -25.02 57.71
N VAL A 341 15.26 -23.92 58.06
CA VAL A 341 15.86 -23.72 59.39
C VAL A 341 14.79 -23.70 60.48
N ARG A 342 13.68 -22.99 60.27
CA ARG A 342 12.56 -22.94 61.24
C ARG A 342 11.91 -24.31 61.43
N ALA A 343 11.69 -25.08 60.36
CA ALA A 343 11.16 -26.43 60.44
C ALA A 343 12.12 -27.37 61.19
N TRP A 344 13.43 -27.26 60.94
CA TRP A 344 14.46 -28.00 61.68
C TRP A 344 14.45 -27.64 63.18
N PHE A 345 14.42 -26.35 63.51
CA PHE A 345 14.41 -25.87 64.88
C PHE A 345 13.16 -26.32 65.66
N LEU A 346 11.97 -26.20 65.05
CA LEU A 346 10.70 -26.64 65.65
C LEU A 346 10.68 -28.15 65.91
N ARG A 347 11.24 -28.95 65.00
CA ARG A 347 11.37 -30.41 65.18
C ARG A 347 12.31 -30.78 66.34
N ARG A 348 13.35 -29.96 66.61
CA ARG A 348 14.37 -30.27 67.62
C ARG A 348 14.04 -29.79 69.04
N HIS A 349 13.46 -28.59 69.20
CA HIS A 349 13.31 -27.96 70.53
C HIS A 349 11.87 -27.80 71.03
N LYS A 350 10.86 -27.68 70.15
CA LYS A 350 9.45 -27.48 70.55
C LYS A 350 8.50 -28.25 69.61
N PRO A 351 8.31 -29.56 69.82
CA PRO A 351 7.51 -30.38 68.92
C PRO A 351 6.02 -30.01 69.04
N ASN A 352 5.57 -29.11 68.18
CA ASN A 352 4.16 -28.85 67.94
C ASN A 352 3.84 -29.29 66.50
N TYR A 353 3.02 -30.33 66.38
CA TYR A 353 2.69 -30.98 65.11
C TYR A 353 2.09 -29.98 64.11
N ARG A 354 1.14 -29.14 64.56
CA ARG A 354 0.42 -28.21 63.69
C ARG A 354 1.32 -27.10 63.15
N SER A 355 2.19 -26.52 63.98
CA SER A 355 3.10 -25.44 63.55
C SER A 355 4.22 -25.96 62.65
N THR A 356 4.69 -27.18 62.89
CA THR A 356 5.70 -27.86 62.06
C THR A 356 5.13 -28.19 60.68
N PHE A 357 3.90 -28.76 60.63
CA PHE A 357 3.20 -29.04 59.37
C PHE A 357 3.00 -27.77 58.55
N MET A 358 2.49 -26.68 59.16
CA MET A 358 2.31 -25.40 58.47
C MET A 358 3.63 -24.82 57.91
N THR A 359 4.74 -24.97 58.64
CA THR A 359 6.05 -24.49 58.17
C THR A 359 6.57 -25.33 57.00
N LEU A 360 6.33 -26.65 57.00
CA LEU A 360 6.67 -27.54 55.89
C LEU A 360 5.82 -27.27 54.65
N CYS A 361 4.53 -26.97 54.80
CA CYS A 361 3.69 -26.53 53.69
C CYS A 361 4.24 -25.25 53.07
N ARG A 362 4.61 -24.24 53.88
CA ARG A 362 5.22 -22.98 53.38
C ARG A 362 6.57 -23.20 52.70
N LEU A 363 7.38 -24.12 53.23
CA LEU A 363 8.63 -24.55 52.59
C LEU A 363 8.34 -25.17 51.22
N HIS A 364 7.39 -26.09 51.14
CA HIS A 364 7.01 -26.74 49.89
C HIS A 364 6.54 -25.71 48.85
N THR A 365 5.67 -24.77 49.24
CA THR A 365 5.21 -23.71 48.33
C THR A 365 6.35 -22.83 47.82
N ALA A 366 7.30 -22.45 48.69
CA ALA A 366 8.46 -21.66 48.28
C ALA A 366 9.39 -22.43 47.33
N ILE A 367 9.58 -23.74 47.55
CA ILE A 367 10.34 -24.62 46.65
C ILE A 367 9.67 -24.70 45.28
N GLN A 368 8.35 -24.88 45.23
CA GLN A 368 7.62 -24.94 43.97
C GLN A 368 7.71 -23.62 43.21
N ALA A 369 7.52 -22.48 43.89
CA ALA A 369 7.66 -21.16 43.30
C ALA A 369 9.06 -20.93 42.71
N ALA A 370 10.12 -21.27 43.46
CA ALA A 370 11.50 -21.15 42.98
C ALA A 370 11.79 -22.03 41.75
N LYS A 371 11.22 -23.25 41.70
CA LYS A 371 11.34 -24.15 40.55
C LYS A 371 10.68 -23.58 39.30
N VAL A 372 9.48 -23.01 39.43
CA VAL A 372 8.74 -22.37 38.32
C VAL A 372 9.55 -21.20 37.74
N ILE A 373 10.05 -20.30 38.60
CA ILE A 373 10.84 -19.14 38.16
C ILE A 373 12.14 -19.58 37.48
N LYS A 374 12.83 -20.60 38.03
CA LYS A 374 14.06 -21.13 37.43
C LYS A 374 13.81 -21.77 36.06
N LYS A 375 12.67 -22.44 35.86
CA LYS A 375 12.25 -22.97 34.55
C LYS A 375 11.97 -21.83 33.56
N GLN A 376 11.29 -20.77 34.01
CA GLN A 376 11.03 -19.58 33.20
C GLN A 376 12.32 -18.89 32.75
N GLN A 377 13.31 -18.74 33.64
CA GLN A 377 14.64 -18.21 33.29
C GLN A 377 15.34 -19.05 32.21
N ARG A 378 15.31 -20.38 32.31
CA ARG A 378 15.89 -21.28 31.29
C ARG A 378 15.21 -21.10 29.94
N ASN A 379 13.88 -21.05 29.90
CA ASN A 379 13.15 -20.85 28.64
C ASN A 379 13.49 -19.50 27.99
N ALA A 380 13.60 -18.43 28.78
CA ALA A 380 13.98 -17.10 28.29
C ALA A 380 15.44 -17.03 27.80
N ILE A 381 16.35 -17.80 28.41
CA ILE A 381 17.73 -17.92 27.95
C ILE A 381 17.78 -18.70 26.63
N ASN A 382 17.16 -19.86 26.54
CA ASN A 382 17.15 -20.68 25.32
C ASN A 382 16.51 -19.93 24.13
N GLY A 383 15.45 -19.16 24.38
CA GLY A 383 14.81 -18.30 23.36
C GLY A 383 15.77 -17.23 22.83
N ASN A 384 16.44 -16.50 23.73
CA ASN A 384 17.35 -15.41 23.33
C ASN A 384 18.70 -15.93 22.83
N GLU A 385 19.19 -17.07 23.31
CA GLU A 385 20.40 -17.72 22.78
C GLU A 385 20.24 -18.06 21.31
N SER A 386 19.06 -18.48 20.85
CA SER A 386 18.84 -18.72 19.42
C SER A 386 19.01 -17.46 18.58
N LEU A 387 18.46 -16.32 19.02
CA LEU A 387 18.47 -15.05 18.30
C LEU A 387 19.82 -14.34 18.42
N ILE A 388 20.44 -14.38 19.61
CA ILE A 388 21.77 -13.87 19.87
C ILE A 388 22.80 -14.73 19.13
N ALA A 389 22.68 -16.06 19.13
CA ALA A 389 23.58 -16.94 18.37
C ALA A 389 23.50 -16.66 16.87
N ILE A 390 22.28 -16.48 16.32
CA ILE A 390 22.11 -16.08 14.92
C ILE A 390 22.78 -14.73 14.66
N LEU A 391 22.55 -13.73 15.52
CA LEU A 391 23.18 -12.41 15.38
C LEU A 391 24.69 -12.49 15.50
N THR A 392 25.24 -13.17 16.50
CA THR A 392 26.68 -13.33 16.65
C THR A 392 27.26 -14.09 15.48
N ASN A 393 26.62 -15.15 14.98
CA ASN A 393 27.09 -15.88 13.80
C ASN A 393 27.13 -14.98 12.57
N VAL A 394 26.09 -14.17 12.34
CA VAL A 394 26.08 -13.18 11.25
C VAL A 394 27.17 -12.12 11.43
N PHE A 395 27.37 -11.59 12.64
CA PHE A 395 28.45 -10.64 12.92
C PHE A 395 29.84 -11.26 12.77
N TYR A 396 30.02 -12.52 13.17
CA TYR A 396 31.25 -13.28 12.98
C TYR A 396 31.53 -13.52 11.49
N GLU A 397 30.52 -13.87 10.70
CA GLU A 397 30.64 -14.02 9.26
C GLU A 397 30.99 -12.69 8.58
N GLN A 398 30.33 -11.58 8.95
CA GLN A 398 30.69 -10.26 8.41
C GLN A 398 32.14 -9.88 8.72
N LYS A 399 32.57 -10.11 9.96
CA LYS A 399 33.95 -9.81 10.38
C LYS A 399 34.98 -10.74 9.72
N ALA A 400 34.63 -11.99 9.48
CA ALA A 400 35.47 -12.93 8.73
C ALA A 400 35.59 -12.50 7.25
N ASN A 401 34.48 -12.08 6.64
CA ASN A 401 34.45 -11.57 5.28
C ASN A 401 35.28 -10.30 5.13
N GLU A 402 35.23 -9.38 6.09
CA GLU A 402 36.06 -8.17 6.10
C GLU A 402 37.56 -8.52 6.14
N LYS A 403 37.97 -9.47 7.00
CA LYS A 403 39.36 -9.95 7.04
C LYS A 403 39.80 -10.58 5.72
N ASN A 404 38.93 -11.37 5.08
CA ASN A 404 39.22 -11.97 3.78
C ASN A 404 39.35 -10.90 2.69
N LEU A 405 38.53 -9.85 2.73
CA LEU A 405 38.61 -8.72 1.81
C LEU A 405 39.93 -7.96 1.94
N ILE A 406 40.41 -7.74 3.17
CA ILE A 406 41.71 -7.12 3.42
C ILE A 406 42.86 -7.96 2.86
N LYS A 407 42.83 -9.29 3.07
CA LYS A 407 43.82 -10.21 2.50
C LYS A 407 43.82 -10.18 0.98
N LEU A 408 42.65 -10.23 0.34
CA LEU A 408 42.52 -10.14 -1.11
C LEU A 408 43.07 -8.82 -1.66
N LYS A 409 42.83 -7.70 -0.95
CA LYS A 409 43.38 -6.40 -1.31
C LYS A 409 44.92 -6.41 -1.25
N GLN A 410 45.51 -6.96 -0.19
CA GLN A 410 46.96 -7.10 -0.08
C GLN A 410 47.56 -7.97 -1.20
N TYR A 411 46.89 -9.07 -1.58
CA TYR A 411 47.32 -9.88 -2.72
C TYR A 411 47.24 -9.09 -4.03
N SER A 412 46.14 -8.35 -4.26
CA SER A 412 45.98 -7.47 -5.42
C SER A 412 47.10 -6.43 -5.51
N ASP A 413 47.42 -5.76 -4.40
CA ASP A 413 48.48 -4.75 -4.35
C ASP A 413 49.87 -5.36 -4.60
N SER A 414 50.12 -6.57 -4.09
CA SER A 414 51.36 -7.32 -4.36
C SER A 414 51.51 -7.67 -5.84
N ILE A 415 50.42 -8.15 -6.46
CA ILE A 415 50.41 -8.45 -7.90
C ILE A 415 50.65 -7.18 -8.72
N HIS A 416 49.98 -6.08 -8.37
CA HIS A 416 50.15 -4.80 -9.06
C HIS A 416 51.61 -4.31 -8.98
N ASN A 417 52.23 -4.40 -7.81
CA ASN A 417 53.65 -4.08 -7.64
C ASN A 417 54.58 -4.99 -8.47
N ARG A 418 54.26 -6.28 -8.59
CA ARG A 418 55.03 -7.20 -9.43
C ARG A 418 54.88 -6.86 -10.91
N ILE A 419 53.69 -6.48 -11.35
CA ILE A 419 53.42 -6.04 -12.73
C ILE A 419 54.20 -4.75 -13.03
N ASN A 420 54.12 -3.74 -12.17
CA ASN A 420 54.87 -2.49 -12.35
C ASN A 420 56.39 -2.73 -12.41
N ARG A 421 56.90 -3.66 -11.59
CA ARG A 421 58.30 -4.09 -11.67
C ARG A 421 58.63 -4.79 -12.99
N LEU A 422 57.73 -5.61 -13.53
CA LEU A 422 57.94 -6.23 -14.84
C LEU A 422 57.89 -5.20 -15.97
N GLU A 423 56.98 -4.24 -15.90
CA GLU A 423 56.85 -3.14 -16.86
C GLU A 423 58.12 -2.28 -16.87
N THR A 424 58.61 -1.85 -15.71
CA THR A 424 59.90 -1.12 -15.62
C THR A 424 61.07 -1.91 -16.19
N LYS A 425 61.11 -3.24 -15.99
CA LYS A 425 62.15 -4.10 -16.58
C LYS A 425 62.02 -4.19 -18.09
N LEU A 426 60.80 -4.31 -18.61
CA LEU A 426 60.55 -4.30 -20.05
C LEU A 426 60.94 -2.96 -20.68
N ASP A 427 60.62 -1.84 -20.04
CA ASP A 427 61.02 -0.50 -20.51
C ASP A 427 62.55 -0.35 -20.54
N THR A 428 63.25 -0.82 -19.51
CA THR A 428 64.72 -0.80 -19.52
C THR A 428 65.32 -1.69 -20.62
N LEU A 429 64.70 -2.85 -20.91
CA LEU A 429 65.13 -3.70 -22.01
C LEU A 429 64.86 -3.04 -23.37
N LEU A 430 63.71 -2.40 -23.52
CA LEU A 430 63.37 -1.63 -24.72
C LEU A 430 64.39 -0.51 -24.94
N GLU A 431 64.76 0.23 -23.89
CA GLU A 431 65.74 1.31 -23.95
C GLU A 431 67.15 0.81 -24.31
N ILE A 432 67.56 -0.34 -23.78
CA ILE A 432 68.83 -0.98 -24.16
C ILE A 432 68.80 -1.41 -25.63
N LEU A 433 67.70 -2.00 -26.09
CA LEU A 433 67.54 -2.43 -27.48
C LEU A 433 67.53 -1.24 -28.46
N THR A 434 66.84 -0.15 -28.14
CA THR A 434 66.86 1.06 -28.98
C THR A 434 68.24 1.71 -29.01
N ARG A 435 68.93 1.77 -27.87
CA ARG A 435 70.31 2.29 -27.77
C ARG A 435 71.33 1.44 -28.55
N ASN A 436 71.18 0.11 -28.52
CA ASN A 436 72.03 -0.77 -29.33
C ASN A 436 71.72 -0.62 -30.83
N ASN A 437 70.46 -0.42 -31.21
CA ASN A 437 70.08 -0.19 -32.60
C ASN A 437 70.64 1.15 -33.12
N SER A 438 70.60 2.23 -32.31
CA SER A 438 71.23 3.52 -32.68
C SER A 438 72.75 3.43 -32.78
N ASN A 439 73.41 2.65 -31.92
CA ASN A 439 74.85 2.42 -32.01
C ASN A 439 75.23 1.59 -33.25
N SER A 440 74.37 0.65 -33.67
CA SER A 440 74.60 -0.12 -34.90
C SER A 440 74.41 0.71 -36.17
N GLN A 441 73.57 1.75 -36.17
CA GLN A 441 73.46 2.70 -37.29
C GLN A 441 74.68 3.63 -37.42
N HIS A 442 75.42 3.87 -36.33
CA HIS A 442 76.66 4.64 -36.36
C HIS A 442 77.91 3.84 -36.77
N SER A 443 77.83 2.51 -36.92
CA SER A 443 78.96 1.69 -37.40
C SER A 443 78.95 1.42 -38.91
N TRP A 444 78.02 2.03 -39.66
CA TRP A 444 77.89 1.90 -41.13
C TRP A 444 77.97 3.25 -41.87
N LEU A 445 78.50 4.28 -41.21
CA LEU A 445 78.99 5.54 -41.80
C LEU A 445 80.43 5.73 -41.31
#